data_AF-A0AAD5RV83-F1
#
_entry.id   AF-A0AAD5RV83-F1
#
_cell.length_a   1.000
_cell.length_b   1.000
_cell.length_c   1.000
_cell.angle_alpha   90.00
_cell.angle_beta   90.00
_cell.angle_gamma   90.00
#
_symmetry.space_group_name_H-M   'P 1'
#
loop_
_entity.id
_entity.type
_entity.pdbx_description
1 polymer ?
#
loop_
_entity_poly.entity_id
_entity_poly.type
_entity_poly.pdbx_seq_one_letter_code
_entity_poly.pdbx_strand_id
1 'polypeptide(L)'
;MIKLHGAINSAILALFIRKKGPVQGLVNLLAEKYGVPIAVSTDNETPVDGRVTKGKLCISTIHQFKGSERNLIILFGIDYSFFKYFDRDLSDDRCPNEVFVAVTRAAKQLVLVHDDKESLMPFVSVEALYETAEIVNLTDKQAKIAPPHVPGRPLELGFTLPSSIAVQDISRHIGDEFLDDIVTYYLCIRQLSPPLPEEEHIDLPTVVPLNPAERYHETVSDLNGLVVVTAYEYDLIGTLTALGGHDENVIDDIMPPVTSQQYVPWLCRRACEYESYISGYRPRKIQLKNHAFDWIDPAKLALARKRLQGQLRDSAAELIFEAKVEKEKLRIANQTTRLYGQADVVGVSSTSDPNNGGRVESLWEIKFASQLSNEHVVQVCAYAYLLAQWPMEVPRIILYNVRDGEKWEITPHNGRESLRGMVESVLRLKNTIKGEVGDEEFIEMCARARDEALRVGGSGHGETVN
;
A
#
# COMPACT_ATOMS: atom_id res chain seq x y z
N MET A 1 7.69 -13.20 27.06
CA MET A 1 7.81 -13.99 25.81
C MET A 1 8.85 -13.42 24.86
N ILE A 2 8.69 -12.20 24.30
CA ILE A 2 9.68 -11.64 23.35
C ILE A 2 11.10 -11.53 23.94
N LYS A 3 11.24 -11.13 25.21
CA LYS A 3 12.55 -11.11 25.90
C LYS A 3 13.22 -12.50 25.99
N LEU A 4 12.44 -13.58 26.04
CA LEU A 4 12.93 -14.96 26.16
C LEU A 4 13.41 -15.49 24.81
N HIS A 5 12.60 -15.32 23.76
CA HIS A 5 12.93 -15.83 22.42
C HIS A 5 13.88 -14.90 21.64
N GLY A 6 13.88 -13.62 21.97
CA GLY A 6 14.57 -12.56 21.23
C GLY A 6 13.72 -12.01 20.08
N ALA A 7 13.89 -10.72 19.78
CA ALA A 7 13.14 -10.02 18.72
C ALA A 7 13.32 -10.70 17.35
N ILE A 8 14.56 -11.07 17.00
CA ILE A 8 14.89 -11.77 15.75
C ILE A 8 14.14 -13.10 15.56
N ASN A 9 13.83 -13.80 16.66
CA ASN A 9 13.14 -15.09 16.63
C ASN A 9 11.65 -14.96 16.92
N SER A 10 11.10 -13.75 16.80
CA SER A 10 9.70 -13.46 17.08
C SER A 10 9.04 -12.79 15.87
N ALA A 11 7.74 -13.04 15.66
CA ALA A 11 6.93 -12.24 14.76
C ALA A 11 5.51 -12.04 15.32
N ILE A 12 4.88 -10.92 14.92
CA ILE A 12 3.45 -10.67 15.12
C ILE A 12 2.80 -10.68 13.75
N LEU A 13 1.83 -11.56 13.54
CA LEU A 13 1.10 -11.67 12.29
C LEU A 13 -0.37 -11.32 12.51
N ALA A 14 -0.98 -10.70 11.51
CA ALA A 14 -2.40 -10.38 11.48
C ALA A 14 -2.94 -10.50 10.05
N LEU A 15 -4.26 -10.54 9.89
CA LEU A 15 -4.90 -10.46 8.57
C LEU A 15 -4.68 -9.08 7.93
N PHE A 16 -4.68 -8.01 8.74
CA PHE A 16 -4.44 -6.65 8.30
C PHE A 16 -3.50 -5.94 9.26
N ILE A 17 -2.50 -5.24 8.72
CA ILE A 17 -1.54 -4.44 9.50
C ILE A 17 -1.63 -2.94 9.20
N ARG A 18 -2.18 -2.51 8.06
CA ARG A 18 -2.24 -1.08 7.70
C ARG A 18 -3.37 -0.30 8.38
N LYS A 19 -4.44 -0.97 8.82
CA LYS A 19 -5.56 -0.32 9.49
C LYS A 19 -5.17 0.04 10.93
N LYS A 20 -5.52 1.25 11.36
CA LYS A 20 -5.38 1.65 12.78
C LYS A 20 -6.15 0.66 13.65
N GLY A 21 -5.49 0.10 14.65
CA GLY A 21 -6.06 -0.98 15.45
C GLY A 21 -5.13 -1.50 16.55
N PRO A 22 -5.52 -2.60 17.22
CA PRO A 22 -4.83 -3.13 18.39
C PRO A 22 -3.37 -3.51 18.11
N VAL A 23 -3.10 -4.08 16.93
CA VAL A 23 -1.74 -4.48 16.50
C VAL A 23 -0.80 -3.28 16.51
N GLN A 24 -1.23 -2.15 15.94
CA GLN A 24 -0.46 -0.91 15.92
C GLN A 24 -0.19 -0.38 17.33
N GLY A 25 -1.20 -0.37 18.20
CA GLY A 25 -1.04 0.05 19.59
C GLY A 25 0.00 -0.79 20.34
N LEU A 26 -0.05 -2.12 20.19
CA LEU A 26 0.92 -3.03 20.76
C LEU A 26 2.34 -2.80 20.19
N VAL A 27 2.46 -2.67 18.87
CA VAL A 27 3.75 -2.45 18.19
C VAL A 27 4.41 -1.15 18.67
N ASN A 28 3.64 -0.07 18.75
CA ASN A 28 4.14 1.20 19.25
C ASN A 28 4.57 1.09 20.71
N LEU A 29 3.78 0.42 21.57
CA LEU A 29 4.12 0.18 22.96
C LEU A 29 5.43 -0.62 23.11
N LEU A 30 5.63 -1.66 22.28
CA LEU A 30 6.84 -2.48 22.27
C LEU A 30 8.07 -1.68 21.87
N ALA A 31 7.96 -0.80 20.87
CA ALA A 31 9.06 0.06 20.46
C ALA A 31 9.36 1.15 21.50
N GLU A 32 8.35 1.88 21.96
CA GLU A 32 8.51 3.06 22.83
C GLU A 32 8.91 2.69 24.26
N LYS A 33 8.14 1.77 24.88
CA LYS A 33 8.29 1.48 26.31
C LYS A 33 9.31 0.38 26.57
N TYR A 34 9.46 -0.56 25.63
CA TYR A 34 10.31 -1.73 25.81
C TYR A 34 11.56 -1.72 24.92
N GLY A 35 11.72 -0.73 24.03
CA GLY A 35 12.90 -0.60 23.17
C GLY A 35 13.10 -1.77 22.22
N VAL A 36 12.04 -2.48 21.86
CA VAL A 36 12.12 -3.62 20.94
C VAL A 36 12.40 -3.09 19.53
N PRO A 37 13.41 -3.60 18.81
CA PRO A 37 13.61 -3.26 17.41
C PRO A 37 12.59 -4.01 16.56
N ILE A 38 11.88 -3.29 15.68
CA ILE A 38 10.73 -3.79 14.93
C ILE A 38 10.87 -3.42 13.45
N ALA A 39 10.61 -4.40 12.59
CA ALA A 39 10.39 -4.21 11.15
C ALA A 39 8.89 -4.35 10.88
N VAL A 40 8.28 -3.33 10.28
CA VAL A 40 6.87 -3.38 9.84
C VAL A 40 6.86 -3.46 8.32
N SER A 41 6.30 -4.54 7.79
CA SER A 41 6.18 -4.74 6.34
C SER A 41 4.95 -4.02 5.83
N THR A 42 4.98 -2.68 5.79
CA THR A 42 3.81 -1.90 5.39
C THR A 42 3.47 -2.11 3.92
N ASP A 43 4.41 -2.50 3.05
CA ASP A 43 4.15 -2.75 1.63
C ASP A 43 3.85 -4.23 1.31
N ASN A 44 2.69 -4.51 0.70
CA ASN A 44 2.21 -5.88 0.45
C ASN A 44 2.78 -6.50 -0.82
N GLU A 45 3.26 -5.67 -1.75
CA GLU A 45 3.71 -6.07 -3.09
C GLU A 45 5.20 -6.43 -3.10
N THR A 46 5.98 -5.83 -2.18
CA THR A 46 7.42 -6.06 -2.10
C THR A 46 7.76 -7.17 -1.10
N PRO A 47 8.54 -8.19 -1.50
CA PRO A 47 9.08 -9.18 -0.57
C PRO A 47 9.81 -8.48 0.57
N VAL A 48 9.58 -8.94 1.79
CA VAL A 48 10.17 -8.34 2.98
C VAL A 48 11.71 -8.40 2.89
N ASP A 49 12.37 -7.24 2.72
CA ASP A 49 13.83 -7.19 2.59
C ASP A 49 14.47 -7.81 3.84
N GLY A 50 15.22 -8.90 3.64
CA GLY A 50 15.90 -9.63 4.69
C GLY A 50 16.86 -8.75 5.51
N ARG A 51 17.41 -7.68 4.92
CA ARG A 51 18.27 -6.71 5.61
C ARG A 51 17.50 -5.92 6.67
N VAL A 52 16.23 -5.61 6.42
CA VAL A 52 15.38 -4.79 7.28
C VAL A 52 14.84 -5.59 8.45
N THR A 53 14.47 -6.85 8.21
CA THR A 53 14.01 -7.77 9.26
C THR A 53 15.12 -8.36 10.10
N LYS A 54 16.37 -8.33 9.63
CA LYS A 54 17.51 -8.90 10.34
C LYS A 54 17.66 -8.32 11.74
N GLY A 55 17.56 -9.19 12.75
CA GLY A 55 17.70 -8.81 14.14
C GLY A 55 16.47 -8.18 14.78
N LYS A 56 15.39 -7.96 14.02
CA LYS A 56 14.18 -7.26 14.48
C LYS A 56 12.99 -8.21 14.67
N LEU A 57 12.05 -7.79 15.50
CA LEU A 57 10.70 -8.36 15.56
C LEU A 57 9.99 -8.03 14.24
N CYS A 58 9.48 -9.05 13.55
CA CYS A 58 8.77 -8.85 12.29
C CYS A 58 7.27 -8.64 12.53
N ILE A 59 6.70 -7.59 11.93
CA ILE A 59 5.25 -7.35 11.85
C ILE A 59 4.85 -7.48 10.38
N SER A 60 3.92 -8.39 10.10
CA SER A 60 3.58 -8.77 8.72
C SER A 60 2.14 -9.27 8.62
N THR A 61 1.58 -9.26 7.42
CA THR A 61 0.40 -10.08 7.14
C THR A 61 0.78 -11.57 7.08
N ILE A 62 -0.21 -12.45 7.19
CA ILE A 62 -0.03 -13.91 7.03
C ILE A 62 0.54 -14.23 5.64
N HIS A 63 0.04 -13.57 4.60
CA HIS A 63 0.44 -13.77 3.20
C HIS A 63 1.91 -13.43 2.97
N GLN A 64 2.35 -12.25 3.40
CA GLN A 64 3.74 -11.81 3.28
C GLN A 64 4.73 -12.67 4.09
N PHE A 65 4.27 -13.31 5.16
CA PHE A 65 5.13 -14.12 6.02
C PHE A 65 5.27 -15.59 5.56
N LYS A 66 4.51 -15.99 4.53
CA LYS A 66 4.55 -17.36 4.00
C LYS A 66 5.98 -17.76 3.62
N GLY A 67 6.38 -18.97 4.01
CA GLY A 67 7.74 -19.48 3.80
C GLY A 67 8.77 -19.03 4.86
N SER A 68 8.40 -18.18 5.82
CA SER A 68 9.22 -17.86 6.99
C SER A 68 8.71 -18.56 8.25
N GLU A 69 9.59 -18.85 9.20
CA GLU A 69 9.25 -19.40 10.53
C GLU A 69 10.00 -18.66 11.63
N ARG A 70 9.44 -18.65 12.84
CA ARG A 70 10.05 -18.04 14.04
C ARG A 70 9.76 -18.88 15.28
N ASN A 71 10.63 -18.79 16.29
CA ASN A 71 10.42 -19.50 17.56
C ASN A 71 9.12 -19.03 18.25
N LEU A 72 8.85 -17.73 18.24
CA LEU A 72 7.63 -17.13 18.77
C LEU A 72 6.80 -16.52 17.64
N ILE A 73 5.54 -16.93 17.54
CA ILE A 73 4.54 -16.26 16.70
C ILE A 73 3.39 -15.78 17.58
N ILE A 74 3.02 -14.52 17.42
CA ILE A 74 1.82 -13.93 18.03
C ILE A 74 0.83 -13.62 16.90
N LEU A 75 -0.33 -14.27 16.90
CA LEU A 75 -1.36 -14.10 15.86
C LEU A 75 -2.52 -13.26 16.38
N PHE A 76 -3.00 -12.36 15.53
CA PHE A 76 -4.22 -11.57 15.74
C PHE A 76 -5.25 -11.89 14.66
N GLY A 77 -6.53 -11.87 15.04
CA GLY A 77 -7.66 -12.05 14.11
C GLY A 77 -7.86 -13.49 13.65
N ILE A 78 -7.44 -14.47 14.45
CA ILE A 78 -7.74 -15.89 14.23
C ILE A 78 -8.99 -16.24 15.04
N ASP A 79 -10.11 -15.66 14.62
CA ASP A 79 -11.44 -15.83 15.20
C ASP A 79 -12.50 -15.74 14.10
N TYR A 80 -13.79 -15.74 14.45
CA TYR A 80 -14.87 -15.76 13.48
C TYR A 80 -14.87 -14.54 12.53
N SER A 81 -14.19 -13.45 12.88
CA SER A 81 -14.04 -12.29 11.99
C SER A 81 -13.31 -12.61 10.69
N PHE A 82 -12.47 -13.66 10.66
CA PHE A 82 -11.82 -14.16 9.44
C PHE A 82 -12.85 -14.47 8.34
N PHE A 83 -13.90 -15.22 8.69
CA PHE A 83 -14.96 -15.61 7.76
C PHE A 83 -15.89 -14.45 7.38
N LYS A 84 -15.96 -13.40 8.21
CA LYS A 84 -16.77 -12.20 7.92
C LYS A 84 -16.09 -11.27 6.92
N TYR A 85 -14.77 -11.14 6.98
CA TYR A 85 -14.05 -10.06 6.31
C TYR A 85 -13.02 -10.50 5.29
N PHE A 86 -12.53 -11.73 5.36
CA PHE A 86 -11.45 -12.22 4.51
C PHE A 86 -12.02 -13.26 3.53
N ASP A 87 -12.24 -14.49 4.00
CA ASP A 87 -12.60 -15.61 3.14
C ASP A 87 -14.07 -16.01 3.32
N ARG A 88 -14.94 -15.15 2.80
CA ARG A 88 -16.39 -15.31 2.92
C ARG A 88 -16.94 -16.50 2.10
N ASP A 89 -16.15 -16.97 1.15
CA ASP A 89 -16.38 -18.13 0.31
C ASP A 89 -15.81 -19.44 0.86
N LEU A 90 -15.04 -19.40 1.93
CA LEU A 90 -14.58 -20.61 2.59
C LEU A 90 -15.59 -21.12 3.61
N SER A 91 -15.73 -22.44 3.65
CA SER A 91 -16.51 -23.14 4.68
C SER A 91 -15.94 -22.89 6.07
N ASP A 92 -16.81 -22.75 7.06
CA ASP A 92 -16.45 -22.55 8.47
C ASP A 92 -16.44 -23.85 9.30
N ASP A 93 -16.64 -25.00 8.65
CA ASP A 93 -16.61 -26.34 9.25
C ASP A 93 -15.21 -26.92 9.47
N ARG A 94 -14.19 -26.28 8.91
CA ARG A 94 -12.79 -26.71 8.99
C ARG A 94 -11.84 -25.53 9.09
N CYS A 95 -10.62 -25.81 9.52
CA CYS A 95 -9.54 -24.82 9.57
C CYS A 95 -9.16 -24.38 8.14
N PRO A 96 -9.26 -23.09 7.80
CA PRO A 96 -8.80 -22.57 6.51
C PRO A 96 -7.29 -22.76 6.34
N ASN A 97 -6.85 -22.92 5.09
CA ASN A 97 -5.42 -23.15 4.78
C ASN A 97 -4.55 -21.98 5.25
N GLU A 98 -5.03 -20.76 5.10
CA GLU A 98 -4.38 -19.51 5.50
C GLU A 98 -4.15 -19.50 7.01
N VAL A 99 -5.17 -19.90 7.77
CA VAL A 99 -5.10 -20.02 9.24
C VAL A 99 -4.14 -21.14 9.63
N PHE A 100 -4.23 -22.30 8.97
CA PHE A 100 -3.32 -23.42 9.20
C PHE A 100 -1.86 -23.04 8.93
N VAL A 101 -1.58 -22.34 7.82
CA VAL A 101 -0.26 -21.81 7.50
C VAL A 101 0.20 -20.86 8.59
N ALA A 102 -0.65 -19.95 9.06
CA ALA A 102 -0.30 -18.98 10.10
C ALA A 102 0.09 -19.64 11.43
N VAL A 103 -0.70 -20.59 11.92
CA VAL A 103 -0.43 -21.27 13.20
C VAL A 103 0.81 -22.17 13.13
N THR A 104 1.10 -22.75 11.97
CA THR A 104 2.29 -23.58 11.75
C THR A 104 3.59 -22.79 11.58
N ARG A 105 3.54 -21.44 11.56
CA ARG A 105 4.76 -20.61 11.51
C ARG A 105 5.58 -20.62 12.81
N ALA A 106 4.99 -21.11 13.90
CA ALA A 106 5.58 -21.11 15.23
C ALA A 106 6.40 -22.38 15.48
N ALA A 107 7.72 -22.22 15.67
CA ALA A 107 8.60 -23.37 15.92
C ALA A 107 8.67 -23.78 17.41
N LYS A 108 8.37 -22.87 18.35
CA LYS A 108 8.45 -23.17 19.80
C LYS A 108 7.22 -22.71 20.58
N GLN A 109 6.73 -21.50 20.33
CA GLN A 109 5.63 -20.92 21.09
C GLN A 109 4.69 -20.16 20.15
N LEU A 110 3.42 -20.56 20.17
CA LEU A 110 2.33 -19.86 19.51
C LEU A 110 1.52 -19.10 20.56
N VAL A 111 1.19 -17.84 20.28
CA VAL A 111 0.27 -17.03 21.07
C VAL A 111 -0.87 -16.59 20.16
N LEU A 112 -2.10 -16.95 20.51
CA LEU A 112 -3.29 -16.50 19.81
C LEU A 112 -3.93 -15.38 20.62
N VAL A 113 -4.12 -14.21 20.00
CA VAL A 113 -4.82 -13.08 20.59
C VAL A 113 -6.21 -13.00 19.96
N HIS A 114 -7.22 -13.25 20.78
CA HIS A 114 -8.63 -13.29 20.40
C HIS A 114 -9.34 -11.99 20.81
N ASP A 115 -10.19 -11.45 19.93
CA ASP A 115 -11.08 -10.33 20.25
C ASP A 115 -12.29 -10.82 21.06
N ASP A 116 -12.52 -10.27 22.25
CA ASP A 116 -13.62 -10.68 23.15
C ASP A 116 -15.02 -10.32 22.61
N LYS A 117 -15.08 -9.53 21.54
CA LYS A 117 -16.30 -9.19 20.81
C LYS A 117 -16.65 -10.19 19.72
N GLU A 118 -15.70 -11.03 19.34
CA GLU A 118 -15.88 -12.04 18.30
C GLU A 118 -16.03 -13.42 18.93
N SER A 119 -16.69 -14.32 18.21
CA SER A 119 -16.72 -15.73 18.61
C SER A 119 -15.46 -16.43 18.13
N LEU A 120 -15.07 -17.52 18.80
CA LEU A 120 -14.08 -18.43 18.27
C LEU A 120 -14.52 -18.97 16.90
N MET A 121 -13.55 -19.43 16.10
CA MET A 121 -13.85 -20.10 14.85
C MET A 121 -14.71 -21.36 15.09
N PRO A 122 -15.72 -21.67 14.25
CA PRO A 122 -16.74 -22.68 14.56
C PRO A 122 -16.21 -24.10 14.78
N PHE A 123 -15.10 -24.44 14.14
CA PHE A 123 -14.44 -25.74 14.25
C PHE A 123 -13.55 -25.89 15.50
N VAL A 124 -13.42 -24.87 16.35
CA VAL A 124 -12.53 -24.90 17.53
C VAL A 124 -13.23 -25.51 18.74
N SER A 125 -12.63 -26.54 19.34
CA SER A 125 -13.11 -27.08 20.63
C SER A 125 -12.56 -26.28 21.81
N VAL A 126 -13.47 -25.72 22.62
CA VAL A 126 -13.12 -24.99 23.85
C VAL A 126 -12.51 -25.93 24.89
N GLU A 127 -12.99 -27.16 24.98
CA GLU A 127 -12.46 -28.19 25.87
C GLU A 127 -10.98 -28.49 25.53
N ALA A 128 -10.70 -28.75 24.25
CA ALA A 128 -9.33 -29.00 23.79
C ALA A 128 -8.42 -27.79 24.02
N LEU A 129 -8.92 -26.56 23.86
CA LEU A 129 -8.15 -25.35 24.19
C LEU A 129 -7.75 -25.32 25.67
N TYR A 130 -8.67 -25.59 26.60
CA TYR A 130 -8.36 -25.63 28.03
C TYR A 130 -7.40 -26.77 28.41
N GLU A 131 -7.39 -27.88 27.66
CA GLU A 131 -6.48 -29.00 27.88
C GLU A 131 -5.07 -28.76 27.31
N THR A 132 -4.96 -28.02 26.20
CA THR A 132 -3.72 -27.91 25.41
C THR A 132 -3.04 -26.55 25.47
N ALA A 133 -3.73 -25.52 25.95
CA ALA A 133 -3.22 -24.15 25.97
C ALA A 133 -3.37 -23.48 27.34
N GLU A 134 -2.42 -22.60 27.65
CA GLU A 134 -2.54 -21.65 28.75
C GLU A 134 -3.50 -20.52 28.34
N ILE A 135 -4.61 -20.38 29.07
CA ILE A 135 -5.62 -19.35 28.80
C ILE A 135 -5.41 -18.17 29.74
N VAL A 136 -5.09 -17.01 29.17
CA VAL A 136 -4.96 -15.74 29.89
C VAL A 136 -6.08 -14.80 29.47
N ASN A 137 -6.98 -14.49 30.40
CA ASN A 137 -8.04 -13.52 30.16
C ASN A 137 -7.51 -12.10 30.40
N LEU A 138 -7.52 -11.27 29.35
CA LEU A 138 -7.05 -9.89 29.39
C LEU A 138 -8.19 -8.87 29.63
N THR A 139 -9.40 -9.35 29.90
CA THR A 139 -10.58 -8.53 30.16
C THR A 139 -11.00 -8.61 31.63
N ASP A 140 -11.78 -7.64 32.09
CA ASP A 140 -12.36 -7.65 33.44
C ASP A 140 -13.45 -8.73 33.61
N LYS A 141 -13.88 -9.39 32.53
CA LYS A 141 -14.88 -10.46 32.55
C LYS A 141 -14.19 -11.77 32.95
N GLN A 142 -14.42 -12.26 34.17
CA GLN A 142 -13.90 -13.58 34.61
C GLN A 142 -14.67 -14.79 34.01
N ALA A 143 -15.42 -14.59 32.92
CA ALA A 143 -16.21 -15.65 32.31
C ALA A 143 -15.31 -16.67 31.59
N LYS A 144 -15.76 -17.93 31.57
CA LYS A 144 -15.20 -18.96 30.68
C LYS A 144 -15.38 -18.54 29.22
N ILE A 145 -14.50 -19.05 28.35
CA ILE A 145 -14.64 -18.86 26.90
C ILE A 145 -15.99 -19.43 26.47
N ALA A 146 -16.77 -18.62 25.76
CA ALA A 146 -18.05 -19.06 25.21
C ALA A 146 -17.82 -20.10 24.10
N PRO A 147 -18.68 -21.15 24.01
CA PRO A 147 -18.61 -22.07 22.89
C PRO A 147 -18.84 -21.32 21.57
N PRO A 148 -18.17 -21.73 20.48
CA PRO A 148 -18.39 -21.12 19.18
C PRO A 148 -19.79 -21.43 18.64
N HIS A 149 -20.16 -20.72 17.57
CA HIS A 149 -21.37 -21.04 16.81
C HIS A 149 -21.25 -22.40 16.12
N VAL A 150 -22.41 -22.99 15.77
CA VAL A 150 -22.44 -24.25 15.02
C VAL A 150 -21.90 -24.00 13.61
N PRO A 151 -20.95 -24.80 13.11
CA PRO A 151 -20.44 -24.68 11.74
C PRO A 151 -21.50 -24.98 10.68
N GLY A 152 -21.20 -24.63 9.43
CA GLY A 152 -22.05 -24.88 8.27
C GLY A 152 -22.78 -23.65 7.77
N ARG A 153 -22.17 -22.46 7.87
CA ARG A 153 -22.73 -21.25 7.27
C ARG A 153 -22.80 -21.39 5.74
N PRO A 154 -23.81 -20.81 5.06
CA PRO A 154 -23.81 -20.72 3.61
C PRO A 154 -22.60 -19.92 3.10
N LEU A 155 -21.99 -20.37 2.01
CA LEU A 155 -20.92 -19.64 1.35
C LEU A 155 -21.46 -18.34 0.74
N GLU A 156 -20.78 -17.22 0.98
CA GLU A 156 -21.15 -15.93 0.43
C GLU A 156 -20.39 -15.70 -0.88
N LEU A 157 -20.93 -16.23 -1.97
CA LEU A 157 -20.39 -16.06 -3.32
C LEU A 157 -20.95 -14.80 -4.00
N GLY A 158 -20.23 -14.33 -5.02
CA GLY A 158 -20.65 -13.23 -5.86
C GLY A 158 -20.08 -11.87 -5.44
N PHE A 159 -20.71 -10.80 -5.92
CA PHE A 159 -20.21 -9.44 -5.78
C PHE A 159 -20.62 -8.81 -4.45
N THR A 160 -19.64 -8.42 -3.63
CA THR A 160 -19.90 -7.64 -2.41
C THR A 160 -18.92 -6.49 -2.26
N LEU A 161 -19.44 -5.27 -2.38
CA LEU A 161 -18.68 -4.03 -2.39
C LEU A 161 -18.49 -3.49 -0.96
N PRO A 162 -17.27 -3.10 -0.55
CA PRO A 162 -17.05 -2.46 0.75
C PRO A 162 -17.76 -1.11 0.83
N SER A 163 -18.14 -0.69 2.04
CA SER A 163 -18.80 0.61 2.27
C SER A 163 -17.90 1.81 1.94
N SER A 164 -16.58 1.63 2.00
CA SER A 164 -15.58 2.64 1.67
C SER A 164 -14.30 1.98 1.17
N ILE A 165 -13.66 2.55 0.16
CA ILE A 165 -12.39 2.08 -0.40
C ILE A 165 -11.54 3.26 -0.88
N ALA A 166 -10.24 3.21 -0.59
CA ALA A 166 -9.30 4.21 -1.07
C ALA A 166 -8.93 3.91 -2.53
N VAL A 167 -8.74 4.93 -3.36
CA VAL A 167 -8.37 4.76 -4.79
C VAL A 167 -7.11 3.92 -4.95
N GLN A 168 -6.07 4.18 -4.16
CA GLN A 168 -4.83 3.39 -4.16
C GLN A 168 -5.00 1.91 -3.79
N ASP A 169 -6.17 1.51 -3.26
CA ASP A 169 -6.45 0.12 -2.87
C ASP A 169 -7.26 -0.65 -3.93
N ILE A 170 -7.83 0.02 -4.95
CA ILE A 170 -8.81 -0.63 -5.85
C ILE A 170 -8.15 -1.63 -6.81
N SER A 171 -6.91 -1.40 -7.24
CA SER A 171 -6.18 -2.28 -8.15
C SER A 171 -5.33 -3.32 -7.43
N ARG A 172 -4.97 -3.09 -6.15
CA ARG A 172 -4.04 -3.97 -5.41
C ARG A 172 -4.48 -5.43 -5.41
N HIS A 173 -3.50 -6.32 -5.57
CA HIS A 173 -3.68 -7.78 -5.56
C HIS A 173 -4.54 -8.32 -6.70
N ILE A 174 -4.67 -7.57 -7.79
CA ILE A 174 -5.24 -8.05 -9.05
C ILE A 174 -4.06 -8.40 -9.96
N GLY A 175 -4.10 -9.56 -10.63
CA GLY A 175 -3.08 -9.95 -11.59
C GLY A 175 -2.97 -8.96 -12.75
N ASP A 176 -1.73 -8.71 -13.19
CA ASP A 176 -1.43 -7.73 -14.24
C ASP A 176 -2.19 -8.03 -15.54
N GLU A 177 -2.40 -9.30 -15.88
CA GLU A 177 -3.14 -9.74 -17.06
C GLU A 177 -4.59 -9.23 -17.06
N PHE A 178 -5.24 -9.24 -15.90
CA PHE A 178 -6.62 -8.77 -15.80
C PHE A 178 -6.72 -7.25 -15.78
N LEU A 179 -5.70 -6.58 -15.21
CA LEU A 179 -5.63 -5.12 -15.28
C LEU A 179 -5.35 -4.65 -16.70
N ASP A 180 -4.52 -5.36 -17.46
CA ASP A 180 -4.18 -5.04 -18.85
C ASP A 180 -5.41 -5.10 -19.77
N ASP A 181 -6.23 -6.15 -19.63
CA ASP A 181 -7.51 -6.27 -20.34
C ASP A 181 -8.44 -5.07 -20.06
N ILE A 182 -8.58 -4.69 -18.79
CA ILE A 182 -9.44 -3.56 -18.40
C ILE A 182 -8.88 -2.23 -18.91
N VAL A 183 -7.57 -2.00 -18.73
CA VAL A 183 -6.91 -0.77 -19.16
C VAL A 183 -7.03 -0.60 -20.67
N THR A 184 -6.68 -1.62 -21.44
CA THR A 184 -6.73 -1.60 -22.91
C THR A 184 -8.16 -1.44 -23.43
N TYR A 185 -9.17 -1.98 -22.74
CA TYR A 185 -10.55 -1.85 -23.15
C TYR A 185 -11.12 -0.42 -22.98
N TYR A 186 -10.70 0.31 -21.96
CA TYR A 186 -11.27 1.63 -21.63
C TYR A 186 -10.39 2.82 -22.02
N LEU A 187 -9.08 2.61 -22.16
CA LEU A 187 -8.08 3.67 -22.19
C LEU A 187 -7.12 3.51 -23.38
N CYS A 188 -6.64 4.64 -23.87
CA CYS A 188 -5.49 4.73 -24.77
C CYS A 188 -4.33 5.35 -24.01
N ILE A 189 -3.21 4.63 -23.90
CA ILE A 189 -1.98 5.12 -23.27
C ILE A 189 -1.00 5.52 -24.35
N ARG A 190 -0.55 6.78 -24.31
CA ARG A 190 0.50 7.29 -25.17
C ARG A 190 1.75 7.58 -24.34
N GLN A 191 2.82 6.84 -24.58
CA GLN A 191 4.14 7.17 -24.03
C GLN A 191 4.65 8.44 -24.73
N LEU A 192 4.68 9.55 -23.99
CA LEU A 192 5.19 10.84 -24.47
C LEU A 192 6.71 10.90 -24.40
N SER A 193 7.28 10.28 -23.37
CA SER A 193 8.72 10.13 -23.19
C SER A 193 9.01 8.71 -22.71
N PRO A 194 9.91 7.95 -23.36
CA PRO A 194 10.39 6.69 -22.83
C PRO A 194 11.27 6.91 -21.59
N PRO A 195 11.55 5.86 -20.80
CA PRO A 195 12.57 5.93 -19.75
C PRO A 195 13.91 6.39 -20.33
N LEU A 196 14.60 7.26 -19.60
CA LEU A 196 15.96 7.67 -19.91
C LEU A 196 16.93 6.47 -19.76
N PRO A 197 18.14 6.54 -20.35
CA PRO A 197 19.19 5.55 -20.12
C PRO A 197 19.47 5.34 -18.63
N GLU A 198 19.85 4.12 -18.22
CA GLU A 198 20.08 3.76 -16.81
C GLU A 198 21.09 4.67 -16.12
N GLU A 199 22.13 5.12 -16.83
CA GLU A 199 23.14 6.04 -16.34
C GLU A 199 22.59 7.43 -15.95
N GLU A 200 21.41 7.79 -16.47
CA GLU A 200 20.69 9.02 -16.13
C GLU A 200 19.64 8.80 -15.03
N HIS A 201 19.43 7.57 -14.55
CA HIS A 201 18.44 7.31 -13.51
C HIS A 201 18.83 7.97 -12.18
N ILE A 202 17.83 8.48 -11.47
CA ILE A 202 18.03 9.04 -10.14
C ILE A 202 17.99 7.91 -9.12
N ASP A 203 19.13 7.25 -8.92
CA ASP A 203 19.21 6.16 -7.95
C ASP A 203 19.39 6.69 -6.52
N LEU A 204 18.36 6.52 -5.71
CA LEU A 204 18.39 6.82 -4.28
C LEU A 204 18.45 5.54 -3.46
N PRO A 205 19.13 5.53 -2.30
CA PRO A 205 19.07 4.40 -1.38
C PRO A 205 17.63 4.05 -1.03
N THR A 206 17.27 2.77 -1.13
CA THR A 206 15.95 2.26 -0.72
C THR A 206 15.97 1.72 0.71
N VAL A 207 17.17 1.48 1.25
CA VAL A 207 17.43 0.96 2.60
C VAL A 207 18.64 1.68 3.19
N VAL A 208 18.54 2.10 4.45
CA VAL A 208 19.62 2.81 5.18
C VAL A 208 19.94 2.12 6.51
N PRO A 209 21.22 2.07 6.93
CA PRO A 209 21.58 1.63 8.27
C PRO A 209 21.23 2.69 9.32
N LEU A 210 20.92 2.31 10.56
CA LEU A 210 20.64 3.27 11.64
C LEU A 210 21.87 4.13 11.99
N ASN A 211 23.06 3.52 12.01
CA ASN A 211 24.36 4.17 12.03
C ASN A 211 25.42 3.21 11.46
N PRO A 212 26.64 3.69 11.11
CA PRO A 212 27.69 2.84 10.53
C PRO A 212 28.17 1.68 11.43
N ALA A 213 27.88 1.72 12.73
CA ALA A 213 28.30 0.70 13.71
C ALA A 213 27.18 -0.31 14.05
N GLU A 214 25.94 -0.07 13.62
CA GLU A 214 24.76 -0.84 13.98
C GLU A 214 24.33 -1.82 12.90
N ARG A 215 23.75 -2.94 13.32
CA ARG A 215 23.32 -4.04 12.43
C ARG A 215 21.95 -3.83 11.80
N TYR A 216 21.19 -2.83 12.23
CA TYR A 216 19.80 -2.63 11.84
C TYR A 216 19.68 -1.68 10.64
N HIS A 217 18.67 -1.93 9.81
CA HIS A 217 18.38 -1.15 8.61
C HIS A 217 16.90 -0.76 8.53
N GLU A 218 16.57 0.40 7.96
CA GLU A 218 15.21 0.81 7.63
C GLU A 218 15.01 0.93 6.13
N THR A 219 13.80 0.61 5.66
CA THR A 219 13.37 1.02 4.31
C THR A 219 13.07 2.51 4.30
N VAL A 220 13.52 3.18 3.24
CA VAL A 220 13.27 4.61 2.98
C VAL A 220 12.78 4.87 1.55
N SER A 221 12.51 3.81 0.78
CA SER A 221 12.05 3.93 -0.62
C SER A 221 10.75 4.71 -0.74
N ASP A 222 9.81 4.48 0.18
CA ASP A 222 8.53 5.20 0.27
C ASP A 222 8.74 6.69 0.63
N LEU A 223 9.77 6.99 1.42
CA LEU A 223 10.10 8.37 1.79
C LEU A 223 10.74 9.15 0.63
N ASN A 224 11.47 8.48 -0.27
CA ASN A 224 12.18 9.14 -1.38
C ASN A 224 11.22 9.90 -2.30
N GLY A 225 10.12 9.26 -2.73
CA GLY A 225 9.11 9.91 -3.57
C GLY A 225 8.46 11.11 -2.89
N LEU A 226 8.12 10.94 -1.60
CA LEU A 226 7.54 12.01 -0.78
C LEU A 226 8.49 13.22 -0.65
N VAL A 227 9.78 12.98 -0.41
CA VAL A 227 10.79 14.06 -0.32
C VAL A 227 10.92 14.79 -1.65
N VAL A 228 10.95 14.06 -2.78
CA VAL A 228 11.08 14.66 -4.12
C VAL A 228 9.90 15.58 -4.44
N VAL A 229 8.67 15.13 -4.21
CA VAL A 229 7.46 15.93 -4.46
C VAL A 229 7.41 17.14 -3.53
N THR A 230 7.66 16.94 -2.23
CA THR A 230 7.68 18.03 -1.23
C THR A 230 8.71 19.11 -1.58
N ALA A 231 9.93 18.71 -1.95
CA ALA A 231 11.00 19.65 -2.27
C ALA A 231 10.65 20.51 -3.49
N TYR A 232 9.91 19.94 -4.45
CA TYR A 232 9.41 20.66 -5.61
C TYR A 232 8.22 21.57 -5.28
N GLU A 233 7.23 21.08 -4.53
CA GLU A 233 6.08 21.87 -4.05
C GLU A 233 6.55 23.15 -3.35
N TYR A 234 7.44 23.01 -2.37
CA TYR A 234 7.94 24.13 -1.59
C TYR A 234 8.70 25.16 -2.45
N ASP A 235 9.48 24.71 -3.42
CA ASP A 235 10.21 25.60 -4.33
C ASP A 235 9.27 26.39 -5.25
N LEU A 236 8.15 25.79 -5.62
CA LEU A 236 7.20 26.38 -6.57
C LEU A 236 6.22 27.34 -5.89
N ILE A 237 5.60 26.91 -4.80
CA ILE A 237 4.48 27.61 -4.15
C ILE A 237 4.68 27.86 -2.65
N GLY A 238 5.79 27.39 -2.06
CA GLY A 238 6.13 27.67 -0.66
C GLY A 238 5.32 26.87 0.38
N THR A 239 4.53 25.89 -0.04
CA THR A 239 3.71 25.03 0.84
C THR A 239 4.36 23.67 1.07
N LEU A 240 3.84 22.94 2.06
CA LEU A 240 4.29 21.59 2.46
C LEU A 240 3.09 20.65 2.59
N THR A 241 2.15 20.73 1.66
CA THR A 241 0.89 19.97 1.66
C THR A 241 1.15 18.47 1.55
N ALA A 242 2.16 18.06 0.77
CA ALA A 242 2.68 16.70 0.71
C ALA A 242 3.04 16.12 2.09
N LEU A 243 3.44 16.98 3.04
CA LEU A 243 3.74 16.61 4.42
C LEU A 243 2.63 16.95 5.42
N GLY A 244 1.40 17.17 4.95
CA GLY A 244 0.25 17.46 5.79
C GLY A 244 0.17 18.88 6.34
N GLY A 245 0.87 19.84 5.71
CA GLY A 245 1.02 21.25 6.14
C GLY A 245 -0.26 22.11 6.24
N HIS A 246 -1.45 21.51 6.31
CA HIS A 246 -2.71 22.19 6.63
C HIS A 246 -3.08 22.14 8.12
N ASP A 247 -2.31 21.43 8.95
CA ASP A 247 -2.55 21.34 10.38
C ASP A 247 -1.74 22.44 11.10
N GLU A 248 -2.42 23.48 11.58
CA GLU A 248 -1.83 24.67 12.25
C GLU A 248 -0.92 24.32 13.44
N ASN A 249 -0.98 23.09 13.95
CA ASN A 249 -0.16 22.58 15.04
C ASN A 249 1.21 21.99 14.61
N VAL A 250 1.53 21.97 13.30
CA VAL A 250 2.71 21.26 12.76
C VAL A 250 3.85 22.18 12.30
N ILE A 251 3.63 23.49 12.15
CA ILE A 251 4.62 24.39 11.52
C ILE A 251 5.09 25.51 12.48
N ASP A 252 5.73 25.13 13.58
CA ASP A 252 6.57 26.06 14.37
C ASP A 252 8.07 25.94 14.00
N ASP A 253 8.43 25.02 13.10
CA ASP A 253 9.82 24.77 12.72
C ASP A 253 10.13 25.33 11.33
N ILE A 254 11.10 26.24 11.28
CA ILE A 254 11.47 26.97 10.06
C ILE A 254 12.26 26.02 9.15
N MET A 255 11.74 25.78 7.94
CA MET A 255 12.43 25.01 6.92
C MET A 255 13.81 25.65 6.60
N PRO A 256 14.91 24.88 6.63
CA PRO A 256 16.22 25.41 6.28
C PRO A 256 16.27 25.93 4.84
N PRO A 257 17.10 26.94 4.52
CA PRO A 257 17.32 27.37 3.14
C PRO A 257 17.80 26.21 2.27
N VAL A 258 17.42 26.18 1.00
CA VAL A 258 17.83 25.15 0.02
C VAL A 258 19.36 24.98 -0.06
N THR A 259 20.12 26.06 0.17
CA THR A 259 21.59 26.06 0.16
C THR A 259 22.22 25.49 1.44
N SER A 260 21.42 25.25 2.49
CA SER A 260 21.89 24.71 3.75
C SER A 260 22.15 23.21 3.64
N GLN A 261 23.24 22.76 4.26
CA GLN A 261 23.52 21.32 4.42
C GLN A 261 22.42 20.59 5.22
N GLN A 262 21.61 21.32 5.98
CA GLN A 262 20.49 20.76 6.76
C GLN A 262 19.20 20.58 5.94
N TYR A 263 19.13 21.11 4.71
CA TYR A 263 17.91 21.09 3.90
C TYR A 263 17.40 19.67 3.63
N VAL A 264 18.26 18.81 3.07
CA VAL A 264 17.91 17.43 2.73
C VAL A 264 17.65 16.58 3.98
N PRO A 265 18.50 16.60 5.03
CA PRO A 265 18.20 15.97 6.31
C PRO A 265 16.86 16.37 6.92
N TRP A 266 16.51 17.65 6.84
CA TRP A 266 15.25 18.15 7.36
C TRP A 266 14.06 17.57 6.61
N LEU A 267 14.08 17.58 5.27
CA LEU A 267 13.02 16.99 4.44
C LEU A 267 12.85 15.49 4.71
N CYS A 268 13.96 14.75 4.75
CA CYS A 268 13.96 13.31 5.01
C CYS A 268 13.40 12.98 6.40
N ARG A 269 13.75 13.77 7.42
CA ARG A 269 13.20 13.65 8.77
C ARG A 269 11.70 13.91 8.77
N ARG A 270 11.25 14.98 8.11
CA ARG A 270 9.83 15.35 8.05
C ARG A 270 8.99 14.33 7.29
N ALA A 271 9.49 13.78 6.19
CA ALA A 271 8.86 12.67 5.49
C ALA A 271 8.68 11.45 6.41
N CYS A 272 9.71 11.09 7.20
CA CYS A 272 9.62 10.00 8.17
C CYS A 272 8.58 10.29 9.29
N GLU A 273 8.50 11.53 9.76
CA GLU A 273 7.52 11.94 10.77
C GLU A 273 6.08 11.89 10.23
N TYR A 274 5.89 12.38 9.02
CA TYR A 274 4.62 12.36 8.33
C TYR A 274 4.14 10.93 8.07
N GLU A 275 5.01 10.05 7.55
CA GLU A 275 4.67 8.64 7.36
C GLU A 275 4.26 7.99 8.68
N SER A 276 5.02 8.23 9.76
CA SER A 276 4.70 7.70 11.09
C SER A 276 3.34 8.19 11.62
N TYR A 277 2.95 9.42 11.30
CA TYR A 277 1.64 9.97 11.66
C TYR A 277 0.50 9.33 10.84
N ILE A 278 0.67 9.24 9.51
CA ILE A 278 -0.34 8.70 8.59
C ILE A 278 -0.54 7.20 8.82
N SER A 279 0.55 6.42 8.83
CA SER A 279 0.48 4.99 9.05
C SER A 279 0.06 4.68 10.47
N GLY A 280 0.46 5.52 11.44
CA GLY A 280 0.30 5.32 12.88
C GLY A 280 1.37 4.41 13.50
N TYR A 281 2.32 3.90 12.71
CA TYR A 281 3.46 3.13 13.20
C TYR A 281 4.63 4.04 13.59
N ARG A 282 5.09 3.91 14.82
CA ARG A 282 6.21 4.69 15.37
C ARG A 282 7.59 4.01 15.37
N PRO A 283 7.75 2.67 15.21
CA PRO A 283 9.07 2.04 15.30
C PRO A 283 10.13 2.63 14.38
N ARG A 284 9.80 2.90 13.11
CA ARG A 284 10.75 3.49 12.15
C ARG A 284 11.28 4.85 12.63
N LYS A 285 10.37 5.75 13.04
CA LYS A 285 10.72 7.07 13.62
C LYS A 285 11.60 6.93 14.87
N ILE A 286 11.27 5.99 15.76
CA ILE A 286 12.05 5.73 16.99
C ILE A 286 13.44 5.21 16.67
N GLN A 287 13.53 4.28 15.72
CA GLN A 287 14.78 3.65 15.29
C GLN A 287 15.71 4.66 14.59
N LEU A 288 15.15 5.60 13.82
CA LEU A 288 15.91 6.65 13.14
C LEU A 288 16.14 7.91 13.99
N LYS A 289 15.77 7.94 15.28
CA LYS A 289 15.84 9.17 16.11
C LYS A 289 17.21 9.87 16.10
N ASN A 290 18.29 9.09 16.03
CA ASN A 290 19.68 9.56 16.03
C ASN A 290 20.35 9.45 14.64
N HIS A 291 19.60 9.07 13.60
CA HIS A 291 20.09 9.00 12.23
C HIS A 291 20.34 10.43 11.70
N ALA A 292 21.31 10.58 10.79
CA ALA A 292 21.67 11.88 10.22
C ALA A 292 20.66 12.38 9.16
N PHE A 293 19.89 11.47 8.57
CA PHE A 293 18.88 11.71 7.51
C PHE A 293 19.48 12.24 6.19
N ASP A 294 20.75 11.94 5.93
CA ASP A 294 21.56 12.44 4.81
C ASP A 294 21.69 11.44 3.65
N TRP A 295 20.75 10.50 3.50
CA TRP A 295 20.85 9.44 2.48
C TRP A 295 20.54 9.89 1.05
N ILE A 296 19.89 11.05 0.88
CA ILE A 296 19.63 11.64 -0.44
C ILE A 296 20.77 12.61 -0.76
N ASP A 297 21.44 12.38 -1.89
CA ASP A 297 22.42 13.32 -2.43
C ASP A 297 21.72 14.63 -2.86
N PRO A 298 22.13 15.80 -2.34
CA PRO A 298 21.57 17.09 -2.75
C PRO A 298 21.57 17.33 -4.27
N ALA A 299 22.58 16.84 -4.99
CA ALA A 299 22.63 16.96 -6.45
C ALA A 299 21.54 16.12 -7.14
N LYS A 300 21.26 14.93 -6.62
CA LYS A 300 20.17 14.07 -7.11
C LYS A 300 18.80 14.67 -6.81
N LEU A 301 18.60 15.26 -5.64
CA LEU A 301 17.36 15.97 -5.31
C LEU A 301 17.17 17.19 -6.21
N ALA A 302 18.23 17.96 -6.48
CA ALA A 302 18.20 19.08 -7.40
C ALA A 302 17.85 18.64 -8.84
N LEU A 303 18.39 17.49 -9.29
CA LEU A 303 18.04 16.91 -10.58
C LEU A 303 16.56 16.49 -10.64
N ALA A 304 16.04 15.84 -9.59
CA ALA A 304 14.63 15.46 -9.50
C ALA A 304 13.71 16.69 -9.57
N ARG A 305 14.04 17.75 -8.82
CA ARG A 305 13.34 19.04 -8.88
C ARG A 305 13.39 19.66 -10.27
N LYS A 306 14.55 19.67 -10.92
CA LYS A 306 14.70 20.18 -12.30
C LYS A 306 13.81 19.41 -13.28
N ARG A 307 13.71 18.08 -13.13
CA ARG A 307 12.82 17.25 -13.94
C ARG A 307 11.36 17.63 -13.76
N LEU A 308 10.89 17.74 -12.52
CA LEU A 308 9.53 18.17 -12.21
C LEU A 308 9.24 19.59 -12.71
N GLN A 309 10.18 20.50 -12.51
CA GLN A 309 10.11 21.87 -13.01
C GLN A 309 9.96 21.90 -14.54
N GLY A 310 10.70 21.07 -15.28
CA GLY A 310 10.58 20.96 -16.73
C GLY A 310 9.23 20.42 -17.22
N GLN A 311 8.41 19.83 -16.35
CA GLN A 311 7.08 19.31 -16.69
C GLN A 311 5.94 20.24 -16.28
N LEU A 312 6.07 20.90 -15.12
CA LEU A 312 4.95 21.58 -14.46
C LEU A 312 5.05 23.12 -14.46
N ARG A 313 6.24 23.71 -14.71
CA ARG A 313 6.49 25.16 -14.55
C ARG A 313 5.75 26.05 -15.54
N ASP A 314 5.58 25.60 -16.79
CA ASP A 314 4.99 26.42 -17.86
C ASP A 314 3.45 26.25 -17.94
N SER A 315 2.83 25.72 -16.88
CA SER A 315 1.38 25.61 -16.79
C SER A 315 0.76 27.00 -16.61
N ALA A 316 -0.18 27.38 -17.48
CA ALA A 316 -1.03 28.55 -17.28
C ALA A 316 -2.05 28.35 -16.14
N ALA A 317 -2.17 27.12 -15.63
CA ALA A 317 -3.07 26.75 -14.54
C ALA A 317 -2.41 26.90 -13.16
N GLU A 318 -3.22 27.24 -12.17
CA GLU A 318 -2.83 27.16 -10.76
C GLU A 318 -2.67 25.69 -10.35
N LEU A 319 -1.56 25.36 -9.69
CA LEU A 319 -1.27 23.98 -9.28
C LEU A 319 -1.67 23.76 -7.83
N ILE A 320 -2.52 22.77 -7.61
CA ILE A 320 -2.93 22.30 -6.29
C ILE A 320 -2.25 20.95 -6.06
N PHE A 321 -1.42 20.88 -5.03
CA PHE A 321 -0.80 19.63 -4.60
C PHE A 321 -1.73 18.88 -3.66
N GLU A 322 -1.67 17.55 -3.70
CA GLU A 322 -2.31 16.69 -2.72
C GLU A 322 -3.83 16.94 -2.62
N ALA A 323 -4.46 17.12 -3.78
CA ALA A 323 -5.87 17.46 -3.91
C ALA A 323 -6.76 16.32 -3.42
N LYS A 324 -7.51 16.56 -2.35
CA LYS A 324 -8.47 15.59 -1.80
C LYS A 324 -9.61 15.37 -2.77
N VAL A 325 -9.87 14.11 -3.09
CA VAL A 325 -10.93 13.70 -4.01
C VAL A 325 -11.79 12.63 -3.38
N GLU A 326 -13.11 12.76 -3.52
CA GLU A 326 -14.03 11.75 -3.03
C GLU A 326 -15.36 11.73 -3.78
N LYS A 327 -16.00 10.56 -3.72
CA LYS A 327 -17.38 10.34 -4.15
C LYS A 327 -18.07 9.45 -3.14
N GLU A 328 -18.98 10.03 -2.37
CA GLU A 328 -19.64 9.35 -1.25
C GLU A 328 -20.52 8.16 -1.66
N LYS A 329 -21.10 8.21 -2.87
CA LYS A 329 -22.11 7.24 -3.33
C LYS A 329 -21.83 6.78 -4.76
N LEU A 330 -20.73 6.06 -4.98
CA LEU A 330 -20.54 5.30 -6.21
C LEU A 330 -21.45 4.06 -6.16
N ARG A 331 -22.38 3.95 -7.11
CA ARG A 331 -23.30 2.82 -7.21
C ARG A 331 -22.82 1.82 -8.25
N ILE A 332 -22.66 0.57 -7.82
CA ILE A 332 -22.32 -0.57 -8.69
C ILE A 332 -23.38 -1.64 -8.45
N ALA A 333 -24.16 -1.96 -9.48
CA ALA A 333 -25.37 -2.77 -9.35
C ALA A 333 -26.35 -2.21 -8.29
N ASN A 334 -26.62 -2.98 -7.23
CA ASN A 334 -27.50 -2.63 -6.11
C ASN A 334 -26.75 -2.16 -4.85
N GLN A 335 -25.42 -2.05 -4.90
CA GLN A 335 -24.57 -1.68 -3.76
C GLN A 335 -23.92 -0.30 -3.98
N THR A 336 -23.54 0.34 -2.87
CA THR A 336 -22.91 1.65 -2.88
C THR A 336 -21.64 1.66 -2.05
N THR A 337 -20.63 2.39 -2.51
CA THR A 337 -19.38 2.61 -1.79
C THR A 337 -18.98 4.08 -1.81
N ARG A 338 -18.25 4.50 -0.79
CA ARG A 338 -17.46 5.73 -0.80
C ARG A 338 -16.10 5.45 -1.42
N LEU A 339 -15.78 6.11 -2.53
CA LEU A 339 -14.45 6.09 -3.15
C LEU A 339 -13.73 7.39 -2.80
N TYR A 340 -12.51 7.31 -2.27
CA TYR A 340 -11.77 8.50 -1.80
C TYR A 340 -10.26 8.36 -2.02
N GLY A 341 -9.55 9.49 -2.02
CA GLY A 341 -8.10 9.52 -2.04
C GLY A 341 -7.55 10.93 -2.20
N GLN A 342 -6.29 11.00 -2.64
CA GLN A 342 -5.54 12.25 -2.74
C GLN A 342 -4.72 12.20 -4.02
N ALA A 343 -5.01 13.13 -4.94
CA ALA A 343 -4.32 13.26 -6.21
C ALA A 343 -3.05 14.12 -6.04
N ASP A 344 -1.92 13.69 -6.61
CA ASP A 344 -0.62 14.33 -6.34
C ASP A 344 -0.59 15.79 -6.79
N VAL A 345 -0.92 16.09 -8.05
CA VAL A 345 -0.97 17.47 -8.56
C VAL A 345 -2.13 17.67 -9.54
N VAL A 346 -2.91 18.73 -9.30
CA VAL A 346 -4.04 19.15 -10.14
C VAL A 346 -3.79 20.56 -10.67
N GLY A 347 -3.88 20.74 -11.99
CA GLY A 347 -3.89 22.06 -12.61
C GLY A 347 -5.32 22.57 -12.75
N VAL A 348 -5.63 23.73 -12.17
CA VAL A 348 -6.94 24.38 -12.21
C VAL A 348 -6.86 25.70 -12.95
N SER A 349 -7.79 25.96 -13.86
CA SER A 349 -7.88 27.27 -14.51
C SER A 349 -8.42 28.31 -13.55
N SER A 350 -7.75 29.47 -13.52
CA SER A 350 -8.24 30.65 -12.81
C SER A 350 -9.49 31.17 -13.54
N THR A 351 -10.68 30.77 -13.11
CA THR A 351 -11.93 31.36 -13.61
C THR A 351 -12.18 32.70 -12.89
N SER A 352 -12.64 33.70 -13.64
CA SER A 352 -13.09 35.00 -13.10
C SER A 352 -14.47 34.93 -12.42
N ASP A 353 -15.07 33.75 -12.33
CA ASP A 353 -16.42 33.55 -11.77
C ASP A 353 -16.35 32.81 -10.42
N PRO A 354 -16.53 33.51 -9.29
CA PRO A 354 -16.44 32.92 -7.95
C PRO A 354 -17.55 31.91 -7.64
N ASN A 355 -18.57 31.77 -8.49
CA ASN A 355 -19.67 30.81 -8.31
C ASN A 355 -19.45 29.47 -9.02
N ASN A 356 -18.43 29.36 -9.88
CA ASN A 356 -18.10 28.14 -10.59
C ASN A 356 -16.70 27.71 -10.18
N GLY A 357 -16.61 26.71 -9.29
CA GLY A 357 -15.33 26.16 -8.86
C GLY A 357 -14.44 25.88 -10.07
N GLY A 358 -13.18 26.33 -10.04
CA GLY A 358 -12.29 26.32 -11.19
C GLY A 358 -12.25 24.96 -11.90
N ARG A 359 -12.18 24.98 -13.23
CA ARG A 359 -12.15 23.75 -14.03
C ARG A 359 -10.79 23.09 -13.92
N VAL A 360 -10.79 21.80 -13.59
CA VAL A 360 -9.59 20.97 -13.53
C VAL A 360 -9.14 20.68 -14.97
N GLU A 361 -8.02 21.29 -15.37
CA GLU A 361 -7.45 21.17 -16.72
C GLU A 361 -6.53 19.95 -16.85
N SER A 362 -5.74 19.68 -15.82
CA SER A 362 -4.79 18.56 -15.82
C SER A 362 -4.71 17.89 -14.46
N LEU A 363 -4.39 16.60 -14.50
CA LEU A 363 -4.12 15.75 -13.36
C LEU A 363 -2.78 15.05 -13.62
N TRP A 364 -1.88 15.14 -12.66
CA TRP A 364 -0.58 14.49 -12.70
C TRP A 364 -0.45 13.57 -11.50
N GLU A 365 -0.15 12.31 -11.77
CA GLU A 365 0.32 11.34 -10.78
C GLU A 365 1.85 11.21 -10.92
N ILE A 366 2.57 11.47 -9.84
CA ILE A 366 4.02 11.55 -9.80
C ILE A 366 4.55 10.31 -9.07
N LYS A 367 5.29 9.48 -9.79
CA LYS A 367 5.94 8.29 -9.23
C LYS A 367 7.43 8.50 -9.07
N PHE A 368 7.98 7.78 -8.10
CA PHE A 368 9.40 7.56 -7.92
C PHE A 368 9.63 6.04 -7.81
N ALA A 369 9.37 5.34 -8.91
CA ALA A 369 9.33 3.88 -8.96
C ALA A 369 10.39 3.33 -9.94
N SER A 370 10.67 2.03 -9.88
CA SER A 370 11.53 1.37 -10.87
C SER A 370 10.90 1.31 -12.26
N GLN A 371 9.57 1.22 -12.33
CA GLN A 371 8.80 1.22 -13.57
C GLN A 371 7.38 1.70 -13.29
N LEU A 372 6.71 2.21 -14.32
CA LEU A 372 5.27 2.44 -14.30
C LEU A 372 4.51 1.12 -14.50
N SER A 373 3.27 1.03 -14.01
CA SER A 373 2.45 -0.18 -14.05
C SER A 373 0.97 0.14 -14.27
N ASN A 374 0.17 -0.87 -14.61
CA ASN A 374 -1.28 -0.69 -14.77
C ASN A 374 -1.99 -0.34 -13.46
N GLU A 375 -1.42 -0.69 -12.30
CA GLU A 375 -1.93 -0.18 -11.01
C GLU A 375 -1.83 1.35 -10.93
N HIS A 376 -0.71 1.93 -11.38
CA HIS A 376 -0.53 3.39 -11.42
C HIS A 376 -1.51 4.05 -12.42
N VAL A 377 -1.76 3.41 -13.57
CA VAL A 377 -2.75 3.87 -14.56
C VAL A 377 -4.15 3.87 -13.96
N VAL A 378 -4.57 2.77 -13.33
CA VAL A 378 -5.88 2.66 -12.68
C VAL A 378 -6.04 3.69 -11.58
N GLN A 379 -5.00 3.92 -10.78
CA GLN A 379 -5.00 4.92 -9.72
C GLN A 379 -5.26 6.34 -10.27
N VAL A 380 -4.45 6.79 -11.25
CA VAL A 380 -4.60 8.16 -11.79
C VAL A 380 -5.91 8.33 -12.58
N CYS A 381 -6.37 7.30 -13.29
CA CYS A 381 -7.66 7.34 -13.99
C CYS A 381 -8.86 7.36 -13.04
N ALA A 382 -8.77 6.69 -11.89
CA ALA A 382 -9.79 6.76 -10.85
C ALA A 382 -9.84 8.16 -10.22
N TYR A 383 -8.70 8.81 -10.00
CA TYR A 383 -8.66 10.22 -9.60
C TYR A 383 -9.27 11.14 -10.66
N ALA A 384 -8.94 10.94 -11.94
CA ALA A 384 -9.54 11.70 -13.04
C ALA A 384 -11.08 11.54 -13.07
N TYR A 385 -11.60 10.33 -12.80
CA TYR A 385 -13.04 10.09 -12.70
C TYR A 385 -13.69 10.87 -11.55
N LEU A 386 -13.03 10.95 -10.40
CA LEU A 386 -13.51 11.70 -9.24
C LEU A 386 -13.50 13.21 -9.48
N LEU A 387 -12.51 13.72 -10.23
CA LEU A 387 -12.38 15.13 -10.59
C LEU A 387 -13.30 15.54 -11.75
N ALA A 388 -13.67 14.61 -12.64
CA ALA A 388 -14.54 14.89 -13.77
C ALA A 388 -15.97 15.19 -13.29
N GLN A 389 -16.35 16.47 -13.38
CA GLN A 389 -17.67 16.96 -12.98
C GLN A 389 -18.73 16.63 -14.05
N TRP A 390 -18.37 16.75 -15.34
CA TRP A 390 -19.27 16.56 -16.48
C TRP A 390 -18.75 15.47 -17.45
N PRO A 391 -19.60 14.81 -18.25
CA PRO A 391 -19.20 13.68 -19.11
C PRO A 391 -18.03 13.96 -20.06
N MET A 392 -17.94 15.21 -20.54
CA MET A 392 -16.94 15.68 -21.51
C MET A 392 -15.78 16.46 -20.86
N GLU A 393 -15.82 16.69 -19.56
CA GLU A 393 -14.79 17.43 -18.82
C GLU A 393 -13.89 16.46 -18.05
N VAL A 394 -13.10 15.70 -18.80
CA VAL A 394 -12.02 14.90 -18.25
C VAL A 394 -10.74 15.74 -18.28
N PRO A 395 -10.00 15.86 -17.17
CA PRO A 395 -8.72 16.55 -17.19
C PRO A 395 -7.72 15.80 -18.06
N ARG A 396 -6.70 16.50 -18.55
CA ARG A 396 -5.53 15.86 -19.15
C ARG A 396 -4.83 14.99 -18.10
N ILE A 397 -4.79 13.67 -18.34
CA ILE A 397 -4.27 12.70 -17.37
C ILE A 397 -2.82 12.36 -17.71
N ILE A 398 -1.89 12.68 -16.79
CA ILE A 398 -0.47 12.41 -16.94
C ILE A 398 0.01 11.52 -15.81
N LEU A 399 0.75 10.47 -16.17
CA LEU A 399 1.52 9.66 -15.24
C LEU A 399 3.00 9.90 -15.53
N TYR A 400 3.77 10.27 -14.51
CA TYR A 400 5.16 10.67 -14.68
C TYR A 400 6.06 10.01 -13.65
N ASN A 401 7.09 9.29 -14.10
CA ASN A 401 8.11 8.74 -13.22
C ASN A 401 9.32 9.68 -13.16
N VAL A 402 9.53 10.31 -12.01
CA VAL A 402 10.63 11.27 -11.83
C VAL A 402 11.99 10.57 -11.86
N ARG A 403 12.04 9.28 -11.47
CA ARG A 403 13.27 8.50 -11.36
C ARG A 403 14.00 8.36 -12.68
N ASP A 404 13.28 8.06 -13.75
CA ASP A 404 13.81 7.78 -15.10
C ASP A 404 13.27 8.75 -16.17
N GLY A 405 12.35 9.66 -15.82
CA GLY A 405 11.77 10.60 -16.77
C GLY A 405 10.69 10.02 -17.69
N GLU A 406 10.28 8.77 -17.49
CA GLU A 406 9.21 8.16 -18.25
C GLU A 406 7.90 8.93 -18.05
N LYS A 407 7.20 9.21 -19.17
CA LYS A 407 5.97 10.02 -19.16
C LYS A 407 4.91 9.41 -20.03
N TRP A 408 3.75 9.13 -19.45
CA TRP A 408 2.58 8.64 -20.15
C TRP A 408 1.45 9.67 -20.09
N GLU A 409 0.72 9.80 -21.19
CA GLU A 409 -0.55 10.49 -21.25
C GLU A 409 -1.66 9.49 -21.51
N ILE A 410 -2.71 9.54 -20.69
CA ILE A 410 -3.78 8.56 -20.70
C ILE A 410 -5.06 9.25 -21.16
N THR A 411 -5.66 8.73 -22.23
CA THR A 411 -6.90 9.25 -22.81
C THR A 411 -7.99 8.19 -22.72
N PRO A 412 -9.09 8.42 -21.99
CA PRO A 412 -10.22 7.50 -22.01
C PRO A 412 -10.94 7.55 -23.36
N HIS A 413 -11.35 6.39 -23.90
CA HIS A 413 -12.01 6.32 -25.22
C HIS A 413 -13.30 7.15 -25.28
N ASN A 414 -14.12 7.07 -24.23
CA ASN A 414 -15.42 7.74 -24.15
C ASN A 414 -15.50 8.68 -22.93
N GLY A 415 -14.45 9.47 -22.72
CA GLY A 415 -14.43 10.48 -21.65
C GLY A 415 -14.70 9.88 -20.27
N ARG A 416 -15.57 10.53 -19.49
CA ARG A 416 -15.86 10.12 -18.10
C ARG A 416 -16.48 8.74 -18.00
N GLU A 417 -17.26 8.30 -19.00
CA GLU A 417 -17.93 6.98 -18.97
C GLU A 417 -16.92 5.83 -19.09
N SER A 418 -15.87 5.99 -19.89
CA SER A 418 -14.77 5.02 -19.92
C SER A 418 -14.04 4.94 -18.59
N LEU A 419 -13.78 6.08 -17.93
CA LEU A 419 -13.16 6.07 -16.61
C LEU A 419 -14.06 5.40 -15.57
N ARG A 420 -15.38 5.69 -15.60
CA ARG A 420 -16.37 5.03 -14.74
C ARG A 420 -16.39 3.52 -14.99
N GLY A 421 -16.46 3.10 -16.25
CA GLY A 421 -16.47 1.69 -16.64
C GLY A 421 -15.22 0.95 -16.17
N MET A 422 -14.04 1.58 -16.29
CA MET A 422 -12.78 1.04 -15.75
C MET A 422 -12.87 0.87 -14.23
N VAL A 423 -13.24 1.92 -13.47
CA VAL A 423 -13.38 1.85 -12.00
C VAL A 423 -14.37 0.74 -11.59
N GLU A 424 -15.51 0.64 -12.27
CA GLU A 424 -16.52 -0.38 -11.98
C GLU A 424 -16.02 -1.80 -12.30
N SER A 425 -15.31 -1.98 -13.40
CA SER A 425 -14.75 -3.28 -13.79
C SER A 425 -13.67 -3.74 -12.82
N VAL A 426 -12.76 -2.84 -12.41
CA VAL A 426 -11.74 -3.15 -11.39
C VAL A 426 -12.38 -3.50 -10.05
N LEU A 427 -13.36 -2.71 -9.59
CA LEU A 427 -14.05 -2.98 -8.33
C LEU A 427 -14.87 -4.27 -8.38
N ARG A 428 -15.49 -4.60 -9.52
CA ARG A 428 -16.16 -5.90 -9.70
C ARG A 428 -15.16 -7.03 -9.66
N LEU A 429 -14.05 -6.92 -10.37
CA LEU A 429 -13.02 -7.95 -10.39
C LEU A 429 -12.46 -8.20 -8.98
N LYS A 430 -12.11 -7.15 -8.24
CA LYS A 430 -11.59 -7.24 -6.87
C LYS A 430 -12.58 -7.85 -5.88
N ASN A 431 -13.87 -7.52 -6.02
CA ASN A 431 -14.88 -7.78 -4.98
C ASN A 431 -15.90 -8.86 -5.38
N THR A 432 -15.65 -9.60 -6.46
CA THR A 432 -16.48 -10.74 -6.86
C THR A 432 -15.78 -12.03 -6.49
N ILE A 433 -16.40 -12.80 -5.60
CA ILE A 433 -15.89 -14.11 -5.23
C ILE A 433 -16.56 -15.16 -6.10
N LYS A 434 -15.76 -15.92 -6.86
CA LYS A 434 -16.26 -16.92 -7.81
C LYS A 434 -16.36 -18.34 -7.22
N GLY A 435 -15.90 -18.54 -5.98
CA GLY A 435 -15.77 -19.86 -5.33
C GLY A 435 -14.45 -20.55 -5.73
N GLU A 436 -14.15 -21.67 -5.10
CA GLU A 436 -12.96 -22.47 -5.45
C GLU A 436 -13.06 -22.93 -6.92
N VAL A 437 -12.00 -22.65 -7.68
CA VAL A 437 -11.80 -23.17 -9.03
C VAL A 437 -11.63 -24.68 -8.91
N GLY A 438 -12.42 -25.46 -9.66
CA GLY A 438 -12.31 -26.92 -9.63
C GLY A 438 -10.93 -27.38 -10.11
N ASP A 439 -10.45 -28.52 -9.60
CA ASP A 439 -9.10 -29.04 -9.90
C ASP A 439 -8.80 -29.11 -11.41
N GLU A 440 -9.79 -29.45 -12.24
CA GLU A 440 -9.65 -29.51 -13.70
C GLU A 440 -9.39 -28.13 -14.32
N GLU A 441 -10.16 -27.11 -13.92
CA GLU A 441 -9.97 -25.74 -14.38
C GLU A 441 -8.64 -25.17 -13.89
N PHE A 442 -8.23 -25.51 -12.66
CA PHE A 442 -6.92 -25.15 -12.12
C PHE A 442 -5.76 -25.80 -12.90
N ILE A 443 -5.90 -27.08 -13.28
CA ILE A 443 -4.92 -27.78 -14.11
C ILE A 443 -4.82 -27.14 -15.50
N GLU A 444 -5.94 -26.76 -16.11
CA GLU A 444 -5.96 -26.04 -17.38
C GLU A 444 -5.28 -24.67 -17.28
N MET A 445 -5.54 -23.91 -16.22
CA MET A 445 -4.86 -22.65 -15.95
C MET A 445 -3.34 -22.84 -15.82
N CYS A 446 -2.90 -23.86 -15.06
CA CYS A 446 -1.48 -24.19 -14.92
C CYS A 446 -0.84 -24.60 -16.26
N ALA A 447 -1.58 -25.31 -17.12
CA ALA A 447 -1.12 -25.69 -18.45
C ALA A 447 -0.95 -24.47 -19.36
N ARG A 448 -1.93 -23.54 -19.38
CA ARG A 448 -1.84 -22.28 -20.13
C ARG A 448 -0.65 -21.43 -19.70
N ALA A 449 -0.49 -21.23 -18.39
CA ALA A 449 0.63 -20.46 -17.84
C ALA A 449 2.01 -21.07 -18.18
N ARG A 450 2.10 -22.41 -18.21
CA ARG A 450 3.32 -23.12 -18.62
C ARG A 450 3.63 -22.89 -20.10
N ASP A 451 2.62 -22.99 -20.97
CA ASP A 451 2.79 -22.77 -22.41
C ASP A 451 3.21 -21.33 -22.73
N GLU A 452 2.67 -20.36 -22.00
CA GLU A 452 3.02 -18.95 -22.12
C GLU A 452 4.47 -18.68 -21.68
N ALA A 453 4.89 -19.24 -20.54
CA ALA A 453 6.29 -19.15 -20.08
C ALA A 453 7.27 -19.79 -21.08
N LEU A 454 6.89 -20.90 -21.73
CA LEU A 454 7.70 -21.55 -22.76
C LEU A 454 7.82 -20.70 -24.04
N ARG A 455 6.78 -19.95 -24.41
CA ARG A 455 6.81 -19.03 -25.55
C ARG A 455 7.72 -17.82 -25.30
N VAL A 456 7.74 -17.30 -24.08
CA VAL A 456 8.61 -16.17 -23.69
C VAL A 456 10.06 -16.62 -23.50
N GLY A 457 10.31 -17.87 -23.08
CA GLY A 457 11.67 -18.43 -22.99
C GLY A 457 12.29 -18.86 -24.33
N GLY A 458 11.47 -19.15 -25.33
CA GLY A 458 11.91 -19.61 -26.66
C GLY A 458 12.42 -18.50 -27.60
N SER A 459 12.11 -17.23 -27.32
CA SER A 459 12.51 -16.08 -28.15
C SER A 459 13.91 -15.53 -27.84
N GLY A 460 14.65 -16.13 -26.89
CA GLY A 460 15.96 -15.66 -26.43
C GLY A 460 17.20 -16.41 -26.95
N HIS A 461 17.06 -17.49 -27.73
CA HIS A 461 18.20 -18.26 -28.25
C HIS A 461 17.97 -18.67 -29.70
N GLY A 462 18.40 -17.83 -30.65
CA GLY A 462 18.28 -18.22 -32.05
C GLY A 462 18.75 -17.26 -33.13
N GLU A 463 19.76 -16.41 -32.92
CA GLU A 463 20.52 -15.84 -34.05
C GLU A 463 22.01 -15.75 -33.72
N THR A 464 22.72 -16.86 -33.96
CA THR A 464 24.09 -16.85 -34.47
C THR A 464 24.33 -18.18 -35.18
N VAL A 465 25.03 -18.12 -36.30
CA VAL A 465 25.45 -19.21 -37.20
C VAL A 465 24.46 -19.52 -38.35
N ASN A 466 24.55 -18.75 -39.44
CA ASN A 466 25.44 -19.08 -40.56
C ASN A 466 25.73 -17.85 -41.43
#